data_AF-A0A656HE87-F1
#
_entry.id   AF-A0A656HE87-F1
#
_cell.length_a   1.000
_cell.length_b   1.000
_cell.length_c   1.000
_cell.angle_alpha   90.00
_cell.angle_beta   90.00
_cell.angle_gamma   90.00
#
_symmetry.space_group_name_H-M   'P 1'
#
loop_
_entity.id
_entity.type
_entity.pdbx_description
1 polymer ?
#
loop_
_entity_poly.entity_id
_entity_poly.type
_entity_poly.pdbx_seq_one_letter_code
_entity_poly.pdbx_strand_id
1 'polypeptide(L)' 'MDTMNTETTTKKVAYWRDGFWTDPESANLAVQVGAFSADYRIAEFPADADPALIDKEVLLLVQATT' A
#
# COMPACT_ATOMS: atom_id res chain seq x y z
N MET A 1 -9.73 9.80 33.49
CA MET A 1 -10.08 10.12 32.09
C MET A 1 -8.88 9.69 31.27
N ASP A 2 -8.79 8.39 31.04
CA ASP A 2 -7.52 7.72 30.82
C ASP A 2 -7.40 7.36 29.35
N THR A 3 -6.29 7.85 28.78
CA THR A 3 -5.65 7.33 27.58
C THR A 3 -6.45 7.48 26.30
N MET A 4 -6.23 8.60 25.59
CA MET A 4 -6.40 8.63 24.14
C MET A 4 -5.48 7.56 23.56
N ASN A 5 -6.02 6.37 23.35
CA ASN A 5 -5.48 5.41 22.40
C ASN A 5 -5.45 6.14 21.05
N THR A 6 -4.31 6.74 20.73
CA THR A 6 -3.90 6.92 19.34
C THR A 6 -3.66 5.52 18.81
N GLU A 7 -4.74 4.77 18.55
CA GLU A 7 -4.72 3.73 17.53
C GLU A 7 -4.11 4.43 16.33
N THR A 8 -2.86 4.11 16.05
CA THR A 8 -2.15 4.66 14.90
C THR A 8 -2.89 4.04 13.74
N THR A 9 -3.95 4.72 13.26
CA THR A 9 -4.77 4.24 12.15
C THR A 9 -3.80 4.08 11.00
N THR A 10 -3.47 2.84 10.66
CA THR A 10 -2.68 2.52 9.48
C THR A 10 -3.64 2.10 8.38
N LYS A 11 -3.28 2.42 7.14
CA LYS A 11 -3.92 1.91 5.94
C LYS A 11 -2.98 0.94 5.23
N LYS A 12 -3.56 -0.06 4.60
CA LYS A 12 -2.83 -1.01 3.76
C LYS A 12 -2.88 -0.52 2.33
N VAL A 13 -1.78 -0.66 1.60
CA VAL A 13 -1.75 -0.44 0.15
C VAL A 13 -1.12 -1.65 -0.51
N ALA A 14 -1.67 -2.04 -1.65
CA ALA A 14 -1.10 -3.02 -2.55
C ALA A 14 -0.20 -2.34 -3.57
N TYR A 15 1.00 -2.85 -3.78
CA TYR A 15 1.95 -2.32 -4.75
C TYR A 15 2.58 -3.43 -5.60
N TRP A 16 3.00 -3.09 -6.82
CA TRP A 16 3.69 -3.98 -7.74
C TRP A 16 5.13 -3.53 -7.95
N ARG A 17 5.95 -4.42 -8.56
CA ARG A 17 7.35 -4.14 -8.91
C ARG A 17 7.56 -3.03 -9.93
N ASP A 18 6.49 -2.53 -10.53
CA ASP A 18 6.53 -1.38 -11.44
C ASP A 18 6.50 -0.04 -10.67
N GLY A 19 6.23 -0.08 -9.35
CA GLY A 19 6.03 1.13 -8.53
C GLY A 19 4.57 1.60 -8.47
N PHE A 20 3.68 0.99 -9.26
CA PHE A 20 2.24 1.23 -9.15
C PHE A 20 1.71 0.73 -7.80
N TRP A 21 0.81 1.50 -7.18
CA TRP A 21 0.15 1.13 -5.93
C TRP A 21 -1.31 1.59 -5.90
N THR A 22 -2.13 0.85 -5.15
CA THR A 22 -3.56 1.11 -4.97
C THR A 22 -4.05 0.46 -3.66
N ASP A 23 -5.30 0.70 -3.28
CA ASP A 23 -5.92 -0.01 -2.16
C ASP A 23 -5.98 -1.54 -2.40
N PRO A 24 -5.78 -2.40 -1.37
CA PRO A 24 -5.82 -3.85 -1.50
C PRO A 24 -7.11 -4.40 -2.10
N GLU A 25 -8.26 -3.79 -1.81
CA GLU A 25 -9.55 -4.21 -2.37
C GLU A 25 -9.56 -3.97 -3.89
N SER A 26 -9.03 -2.83 -4.32
CA SER A 26 -8.91 -2.48 -5.74
C SER A 26 -7.89 -3.38 -6.45
N ALA A 27 -6.77 -3.70 -5.82
CA ALA A 27 -5.79 -4.63 -6.37
C ALA A 27 -6.37 -6.04 -6.52
N ASN A 28 -7.09 -6.52 -5.51
CA ASN A 28 -7.76 -7.82 -5.56
C ASN A 28 -8.82 -7.85 -6.67
N LEU A 29 -9.60 -6.78 -6.85
CA LEU A 29 -10.54 -6.67 -7.98
C LEU A 29 -9.79 -6.70 -9.32
N ALA A 30 -8.72 -5.93 -9.46
CA ALA A 30 -7.90 -5.86 -10.67
C ALA A 30 -7.30 -7.22 -11.05
N VAL A 31 -6.91 -8.03 -10.06
CA VAL A 31 -6.45 -9.41 -10.27
C VAL A 31 -7.59 -10.33 -10.66
N GLN A 32 -8.76 -10.23 -10.03
CA GLN A 32 -9.94 -11.04 -10.36
C GLN A 32 -10.43 -10.82 -11.79
N VAL A 33 -10.38 -9.58 -12.29
CA VAL A 33 -10.75 -9.25 -13.68
C VAL A 33 -9.63 -9.51 -14.69
N GLY A 34 -8.46 -9.98 -14.24
CA GLY A 34 -7.31 -10.28 -15.08
C GLY A 34 -6.57 -9.06 -15.63
N ALA A 35 -6.77 -7.87 -15.05
CA ALA A 35 -6.07 -6.65 -15.44
C ALA A 35 -4.65 -6.57 -14.86
N PHE A 36 -4.42 -7.15 -13.68
CA PHE A 36 -3.13 -7.16 -13.00
C PHE A 36 -2.75 -8.56 -12.50
N SER A 37 -1.45 -8.75 -12.25
CA SER A 37 -0.93 -9.99 -11.66
C SER A 37 -1.13 -10.05 -10.15
N ALA A 38 -1.33 -11.25 -9.60
CA ALA A 38 -1.47 -11.51 -8.17
C ALA A 38 -0.15 -11.39 -7.36
N ASP A 39 0.98 -11.01 -7.99
CA ASP A 39 2.29 -10.80 -7.33
C ASP A 39 2.37 -9.44 -6.62
N TYR A 40 1.24 -8.76 -6.36
CA TYR A 40 1.28 -7.54 -5.58
C TYR A 40 1.66 -7.81 -4.13
N ARG A 41 2.36 -6.86 -3.54
CA ARG A 41 2.75 -6.87 -2.12
C ARG A 41 1.92 -5.89 -1.35
N ILE A 42 1.73 -6.15 -0.06
CA ILE A 42 1.01 -5.26 0.84
C ILE A 42 2.02 -4.53 1.72
N ALA A 43 1.90 -3.21 1.81
CA ALA A 43 2.63 -2.37 2.75
C ALA A 43 1.63 -1.60 3.63
N GLU A 44 2.02 -1.34 4.88
CA GLU A 44 1.24 -0.60 5.86
C GLU A 44 1.79 0.80 6.01
N PHE A 45 0.92 1.80 5.82
CA PHE A 45 1.24 3.21 5.91
C PHE A 45 0.38 3.87 6.98
N PRO A 46 0.79 5.02 7.53
CA PRO A 46 -0.12 5.87 8.30
C PRO A 46 -1.39 6.18 7.47
N ALA A 47 -2.57 6.17 8.08
CA ALA A 47 -3.82 6.45 7.37
C ALA A 47 -3.81 7.87 6.79
N ASP A 48 -3.24 8.81 7.54
CA ASP A 48 -3.02 10.20 7.14
C ASP A 48 -1.78 10.39 6.23
N ALA A 49 -1.13 9.30 5.79
CA ALA A 49 0.02 9.41 4.91
C ALA A 49 -0.37 10.02 3.56
N ASP A 50 0.35 11.07 3.18
CA ASP A 50 0.27 11.71 1.88
C ASP A 50 0.50 10.70 0.74
N PRO A 51 -0.30 10.73 -0.33
CA PRO A 51 -0.09 9.90 -1.51
C PRO A 51 1.32 10.01 -2.08
N ALA A 52 1.92 11.20 -2.03
CA ALA A 52 3.28 11.45 -2.51
C ALA A 52 4.36 10.78 -1.63
N LEU A 53 4.09 10.57 -0.34
CA LEU A 53 4.99 9.82 0.55
C LEU A 53 4.88 8.32 0.27
N ILE A 54 3.64 7.82 0.11
CA ILE A 54 3.38 6.42 -0.23
C ILE A 54 4.07 6.07 -1.56
N ASP A 55 3.94 6.93 -2.56
CA ASP A 55 4.57 6.75 -3.87
C ASP A 55 6.10 6.60 -3.75
N LYS A 56 6.75 7.50 -3.00
CA LYS A 56 8.19 7.44 -2.75
C LYS A 56 8.60 6.17 -2.01
N GLU A 57 7.87 5.80 -0.95
CA GLU A 57 8.14 4.60 -0.16
C GLU A 57 7.94 3.32 -0.99
N VAL A 58 6.88 3.26 -1.79
CA VAL A 58 6.64 2.14 -2.71
C VAL A 58 7.78 2.03 -3.71
N LEU A 59 8.23 3.13 -4.31
CA LEU A 59 9.39 3.13 -5.21
C LEU A 59 10.66 2.63 -4.51
N LEU A 60 10.90 3.01 -3.25
CA LEU A 60 12.02 2.52 -2.45
C LEU A 60 11.90 1.02 -2.15
N LEU A 61 10.71 0.54 -1.78
CA LEU A 61 10.44 -0.88 -1.50
C LEU A 61 10.68 -1.75 -2.74
N VAL A 62 10.27 -1.25 -3.91
CA VAL A 62 10.48 -1.92 -5.19
C VAL A 62 11.98 -2.01 -5.52
N GLN A 63 12.72 -0.90 -5.37
CA GLN A 63 14.16 -0.88 -5.62
C GLN A 63 14.95 -1.75 -4.64
N ALA A 64 14.53 -1.82 -3.37
CA ALA A 64 15.18 -2.65 -2.35
C ALA A 64 15.04 -4.16 -2.60
N THR A 65 14.16 -4.58 -3.52
CA THR A 65 13.94 -6.01 -3.83
C THR A 65 14.68 -6.47 -5.11
N THR A 66 15.53 -5.61 -5.70
CA THR A 66 16.33 -5.90 -6.90
C THR A 66 17.80 -6.10 -6.54
#